data_AF-A0A4Y2FRJ5-F1
#
_entry.id   AF-A0A4Y2FRJ5-F1
#
_cell.length_a   1.000
_cell.length_b   1.000
_cell.length_c   1.000
_cell.angle_alpha   90.00
_cell.angle_beta   90.00
_cell.angle_gamma   90.00
#
_symmetry.space_group_name_H-M   'P 1'
#
loop_
_entity.id
_entity.type
_entity.pdbx_description
1 polymer ?
#
loop_
_entity_poly.entity_id
_entity_poly.type
_entity_poly.pdbx_seq_one_letter_code
_entity_poly.pdbx_strand_id
1 'polypeptide(L)'
;MSRLLGDLTKHNGKHHYCYRCLHRFAKVEILKGHLQYCSEHFPQHIKMPEKGENFIKFQNVHYQHPLPYIIYADLESLIVKEVHTSGNTESIARHEASGYAYVIIGPDGRSVKQISVYRGKNAVQNFMENILKEKEELAAKLASLVPIHKTPQDELDFRSVTHCSVCKKALKGDRVRDHDHQTGRYRAALHSICNLKFRLSKKIPVVFHNLKNYDGHLIMQEIGKLKDYEISVVPTTMEKHMIFSLSKTYKFKVSLNFVDSFQFLSTSLEKLVQNLTHDKFNILKENFSHHNMS
;
A
#
# COMPACT_ATOMS: atom_id res chain seq x y z
N MET A 1 -35.83 8.88 32.62
CA MET A 1 -34.68 9.09 31.71
C MET A 1 -33.43 9.21 32.57
N SER A 2 -32.30 8.63 32.13
CA SER A 2 -31.01 8.77 32.83
C SER A 2 -30.65 10.26 32.97
N ARG A 3 -30.35 10.71 34.20
CA ARG A 3 -29.88 12.09 34.50
C ARG A 3 -28.70 12.51 33.61
N LEU A 4 -27.92 11.55 33.13
CA LEU A 4 -26.73 11.77 32.30
C LEU A 4 -27.04 12.33 30.90
N LEU A 5 -28.25 12.15 30.38
CA LEU A 5 -28.62 12.50 29.00
C LEU A 5 -29.66 13.63 28.91
N GLY A 6 -30.21 14.08 30.04
CA GLY A 6 -31.26 15.10 30.08
C GLY A 6 -30.74 16.52 29.79
N ASP A 7 -29.54 16.84 30.27
CA ASP A 7 -29.04 18.22 30.32
C ASP A 7 -28.11 18.60 29.15
N LEU A 8 -27.95 17.71 28.17
CA LEU A 8 -27.00 17.90 27.07
C LEU A 8 -27.40 19.04 26.12
N THR A 9 -28.68 19.45 26.08
CA THR A 9 -29.11 20.58 25.23
C THR A 9 -30.28 21.37 25.78
N LYS A 10 -30.38 22.63 25.36
CA LYS A 10 -31.48 23.56 25.66
C LYS A 10 -32.74 23.37 24.80
N HIS A 11 -32.80 22.31 23.99
CA HIS A 11 -33.93 22.08 23.07
C HIS A 11 -35.06 21.33 23.77
N ASN A 12 -36.28 21.91 23.78
CA ASN A 12 -37.44 21.41 24.53
C ASN A 12 -38.25 20.28 23.84
N GLY A 13 -37.84 19.81 22.66
CA GLY A 13 -38.50 18.71 21.96
C GLY A 13 -38.18 17.31 22.53
N LYS A 14 -38.95 16.29 22.11
CA LYS A 14 -38.67 14.88 22.45
C LYS A 14 -37.33 14.44 21.86
N HIS A 15 -36.48 13.85 22.69
CA HIS A 15 -35.17 13.31 22.29
C HIS A 15 -35.20 11.79 22.30
N HIS A 16 -34.55 11.19 21.30
CA HIS A 16 -34.39 9.75 21.20
C HIS A 16 -32.91 9.41 21.26
N TYR A 17 -32.51 8.52 22.16
CA TYR A 17 -31.10 8.16 22.36
C TYR A 17 -30.85 6.72 21.94
N CYS A 18 -29.71 6.48 21.31
CA CYS A 18 -29.16 5.14 21.19
C CYS A 18 -28.43 4.80 22.49
N TYR A 19 -28.90 3.81 23.24
CA TYR A 19 -28.27 3.43 24.52
C TYR A 19 -26.94 2.68 24.37
N ARG A 20 -26.51 2.37 23.13
CA ARG A 20 -25.20 1.74 22.86
C ARG A 20 -24.09 2.77 22.67
N CYS A 21 -24.29 3.73 21.79
CA CYS A 21 -23.31 4.77 21.48
C CYS A 21 -23.58 6.13 22.18
N LEU A 22 -24.70 6.23 22.90
CA LEU A 22 -25.19 7.43 23.58
C LEU A 22 -25.46 8.63 22.65
N HIS A 23 -25.51 8.41 21.33
CA HIS A 23 -25.84 9.45 20.35
C HIS A 23 -27.34 9.78 20.39
N ARG A 24 -27.65 11.06 20.11
CA ARG A 24 -29.00 11.62 20.18
C ARG A 24 -29.58 11.84 18.80
N PHE A 25 -30.87 11.57 18.66
CA PHE A 25 -31.64 11.71 17.44
C PHE A 25 -32.91 12.53 17.70
N ALA A 26 -33.26 13.38 16.74
CA ALA A 26 -34.46 14.21 16.80
C ALA A 26 -35.75 13.44 16.49
N LYS A 27 -35.68 12.31 15.76
CA LYS A 27 -36.84 11.49 15.37
C LYS A 27 -36.57 10.00 15.63
N VAL A 28 -37.63 9.25 15.97
CA VAL A 28 -37.58 7.79 16.19
C VAL A 28 -37.12 7.03 14.94
N GLU A 29 -37.56 7.45 13.76
CA GLU A 29 -37.20 6.80 12.48
C GLU A 29 -35.69 6.84 12.22
N ILE A 30 -35.05 7.97 12.51
CA ILE A 30 -33.59 8.13 12.36
C ILE A 30 -32.86 7.25 13.37
N LEU A 31 -33.36 7.16 14.61
CA LEU A 31 -32.82 6.21 15.61
C LEU A 31 -32.96 4.76 15.13
N LYS A 32 -34.11 4.37 14.55
CA LYS A 32 -34.32 3.02 14.02
C LYS A 32 -33.34 2.71 12.89
N GLY A 33 -33.12 3.63 11.95
CA GLY A 33 -32.12 3.48 10.90
C GLY A 33 -30.70 3.38 11.46
N HIS A 34 -30.34 4.20 12.45
CA HIS A 34 -29.05 4.12 13.13
C HIS A 34 -28.84 2.78 13.86
N LEU A 35 -29.86 2.24 14.53
CA LEU A 35 -29.77 0.99 15.28
C LEU A 35 -29.41 -0.21 14.40
N GLN A 36 -29.78 -0.20 13.12
CA GLN A 36 -29.41 -1.25 12.16
C GLN A 36 -27.89 -1.42 12.11
N TYR A 37 -27.14 -0.33 11.92
CA TYR A 37 -25.67 -0.38 11.83
C TYR A 37 -24.96 -0.30 13.19
N CYS A 38 -25.52 0.45 14.15
CA CYS A 38 -24.91 0.60 15.48
C CYS A 38 -24.95 -0.70 16.29
N SER A 39 -25.92 -1.58 16.03
CA SER A 39 -26.03 -2.86 16.73
C SER A 39 -25.01 -3.91 16.26
N GLU A 40 -24.51 -3.79 15.03
CA GLU A 40 -23.50 -4.67 14.43
C GLU A 40 -22.11 -4.49 15.06
N HIS A 41 -21.86 -3.34 15.69
CA HIS A 41 -20.55 -2.99 16.24
C HIS A 41 -20.58 -3.04 17.77
N PHE A 42 -19.58 -3.68 18.38
CA PHE A 42 -19.44 -3.73 19.83
C PHE A 42 -18.94 -2.37 20.39
N PRO A 43 -19.37 -1.98 21.61
CA PRO A 43 -18.82 -0.81 22.29
C PRO A 43 -17.29 -0.92 22.40
N GLN A 44 -16.58 0.14 22.03
CA GLN A 44 -15.13 0.20 22.18
C GLN A 44 -14.76 0.59 23.61
N HIS A 45 -14.01 -0.27 24.30
CA HIS A 45 -13.47 0.01 25.63
C HIS A 45 -11.96 0.29 25.51
N ILE A 46 -11.53 1.49 25.91
CA ILE A 46 -10.11 1.85 25.95
C ILE A 46 -9.46 1.10 27.12
N LYS A 47 -8.73 0.01 26.83
CA LYS A 47 -7.91 -0.68 27.82
C LYS A 47 -6.50 -0.10 27.81
N MET A 48 -6.08 0.49 28.92
CA MET A 48 -4.68 0.90 29.08
C MET A 48 -3.79 -0.35 29.22
N PRO A 49 -2.54 -0.33 28.72
CA PRO A 49 -1.61 -1.44 28.91
C PRO A 49 -1.38 -1.69 30.40
N GLU A 50 -1.24 -2.95 30.77
CA GLU A 50 -0.88 -3.30 32.14
C GLU A 50 0.56 -2.86 32.44
N LYS A 51 0.89 -2.69 33.73
CA LYS A 51 2.22 -2.22 34.16
C LYS A 51 3.28 -3.22 33.70
N GLY A 52 4.16 -2.82 32.76
CA GLY A 52 5.15 -3.69 32.11
C GLY A 52 4.84 -4.05 30.65
N GLU A 53 3.59 -3.86 30.20
CA GLU A 53 3.18 -3.97 28.80
C GLU A 53 3.20 -2.63 28.06
N ASN A 54 3.72 -1.59 28.72
CA ASN A 54 3.88 -0.24 28.17
C ASN A 54 4.97 -0.13 27.09
N PHE A 55 5.65 -1.23 26.76
CA PHE A 55 6.69 -1.28 25.73
C PHE A 55 6.16 -1.91 24.44
N ILE A 56 5.99 -1.08 23.41
CA ILE A 56 5.63 -1.54 22.08
C ILE A 56 6.88 -2.14 21.43
N LYS A 57 6.73 -3.32 20.84
CA LYS A 57 7.79 -3.99 20.05
C LYS A 57 7.30 -4.17 18.63
N PHE A 58 8.23 -4.06 17.68
CA PHE A 58 7.91 -4.33 16.29
C PHE A 58 7.60 -5.82 16.09
N GLN A 59 6.34 -6.15 15.77
CA GLN A 59 5.90 -7.54 15.65
C GLN A 59 6.02 -8.08 14.21
N ASN A 60 5.80 -7.22 13.21
CA ASN A 60 5.73 -7.61 11.81
C ASN A 60 7.10 -7.60 11.13
N VAL A 61 8.01 -8.44 11.64
CA VAL A 61 9.43 -8.49 11.27
C VAL A 61 9.68 -8.66 9.77
N HIS A 62 8.76 -9.27 9.01
CA HIS A 62 8.86 -9.38 7.55
C HIS A 62 8.87 -8.03 6.81
N TYR A 63 8.29 -6.97 7.39
CA TYR A 63 8.34 -5.62 6.82
C TYR A 63 9.71 -4.95 6.94
N GLN A 64 10.67 -5.58 7.61
CA GLN A 64 12.06 -5.11 7.61
C GLN A 64 12.78 -5.43 6.30
N HIS A 65 12.26 -6.36 5.48
CA HIS A 65 12.81 -6.61 4.16
C HIS A 65 12.40 -5.51 3.19
N PRO A 66 13.34 -4.96 2.40
CA PRO A 66 12.97 -4.13 1.27
C PRO A 66 12.14 -4.96 0.29
N LEU A 67 11.18 -4.31 -0.37
CA LEU A 67 10.43 -4.94 -1.46
C LEU A 67 11.36 -5.02 -2.68
N PRO A 68 11.48 -6.18 -3.35
CA PRO A 68 12.50 -6.36 -4.39
C PRO A 68 12.22 -5.57 -5.65
N TYR A 69 10.94 -5.33 -5.93
CA TYR A 69 10.50 -4.63 -7.12
C TYR A 69 9.48 -3.57 -6.72
N ILE A 70 9.63 -2.38 -7.30
CA ILE A 70 8.73 -1.24 -7.11
C ILE A 70 8.45 -0.65 -8.50
N ILE A 71 7.20 -0.35 -8.79
CA ILE A 71 6.81 0.34 -10.02
C ILE A 71 6.45 1.78 -9.65
N TYR A 72 7.05 2.76 -10.33
CA TYR A 72 6.60 4.15 -10.26
C TYR A 72 5.89 4.48 -11.56
N ALA A 73 4.72 5.10 -11.47
CA ALA A 73 3.87 5.38 -12.62
C ALA A 73 3.19 6.74 -12.50
N ASP A 74 2.82 7.30 -13.65
CA ASP A 74 2.08 8.55 -13.79
C ASP A 74 1.20 8.50 -15.05
N LEU A 75 -0.01 9.08 -14.99
CA LEU A 75 -0.92 9.20 -16.13
C LEU A 75 -1.06 10.66 -16.55
N GLU A 76 -1.17 10.88 -17.85
CA GLU A 76 -1.41 12.20 -18.42
C GLU A 76 -2.83 12.27 -18.98
N SER A 77 -3.58 13.34 -18.69
CA SER A 77 -4.97 13.50 -19.16
C SER A 77 -5.18 14.79 -19.94
N LEU A 78 -6.07 14.70 -20.93
CA LEU A 78 -6.60 15.84 -21.65
C LEU A 78 -7.94 16.26 -21.03
N ILE A 79 -8.17 17.57 -21.00
CA ILE A 79 -9.47 18.12 -20.58
C ILE A 79 -10.34 18.19 -21.83
N VAL A 80 -11.32 17.30 -21.91
CA VAL A 80 -12.29 17.26 -23.02
C VAL A 80 -13.55 17.98 -22.55
N LYS A 81 -13.93 19.04 -23.27
CA LYS A 81 -15.18 19.74 -23.01
C LYS A 81 -16.35 18.78 -23.21
N GLU A 82 -17.18 18.67 -22.20
CA GLU A 82 -18.38 17.85 -22.21
C GLU A 82 -19.39 18.56 -21.33
N VAL A 83 -20.44 19.09 -21.95
CA VAL A 83 -21.52 19.78 -21.25
C VAL A 83 -22.63 18.77 -21.03
N HIS A 84 -22.74 18.28 -19.80
CA HIS A 84 -23.80 17.37 -19.41
C HIS A 84 -24.47 17.87 -18.13
N THR A 85 -25.76 18.15 -18.19
CA THR A 85 -26.56 18.57 -17.04
C THR A 85 -27.26 17.36 -16.44
N SER A 86 -27.02 17.09 -15.16
CA SER A 86 -27.77 16.10 -14.39
C SER A 86 -28.31 16.74 -13.12
N GLY A 87 -29.62 16.98 -13.10
CA GLY A 87 -30.28 17.73 -12.05
C GLY A 87 -29.70 19.14 -11.91
N ASN A 88 -29.19 19.46 -10.71
CA ASN A 88 -28.57 20.76 -10.41
C ASN A 88 -27.05 20.79 -10.68
N THR A 89 -26.47 19.73 -11.23
CA THR A 89 -25.02 19.66 -11.50
C THR A 89 -24.76 19.77 -13.01
N GLU A 90 -23.92 20.72 -13.38
CA GLU A 90 -23.42 20.88 -14.74
C GLU A 90 -21.96 20.38 -14.79
N SER A 91 -21.74 19.26 -15.46
CA SER A 91 -20.39 18.86 -15.85
C SER A 91 -19.99 19.69 -17.06
N ILE A 92 -18.88 20.41 -16.97
CA ILE A 92 -18.37 21.31 -18.04
C ILE A 92 -17.24 20.66 -18.86
N ALA A 93 -16.54 19.70 -18.25
CA ALA A 93 -15.43 19.00 -18.86
C ALA A 93 -15.19 17.66 -18.15
N ARG A 94 -14.66 16.70 -18.89
CA ARG A 94 -14.15 15.44 -18.36
C ARG A 94 -12.65 15.33 -18.59
N HIS A 95 -11.97 14.67 -17.67
CA HIS A 95 -10.56 14.33 -17.82
C HIS A 95 -10.47 12.97 -18.52
N GLU A 96 -9.85 12.95 -19.70
CA GLU A 96 -9.62 11.74 -20.48
C GLU A 96 -8.13 11.43 -20.52
N ALA A 97 -7.75 10.28 -19.96
CA ALA A 97 -6.36 9.82 -19.98
C ALA A 97 -5.87 9.66 -21.42
N SER A 98 -4.74 10.28 -21.72
CA SER A 98 -4.12 10.40 -23.04
C SER A 98 -2.77 9.71 -23.15
N GLY A 99 -2.16 9.37 -22.02
CA GLY A 99 -0.89 8.66 -21.97
C GLY A 99 -0.51 8.26 -20.56
N TYR A 100 0.59 7.52 -20.46
CA TYR A 100 1.22 7.17 -19.19
C TYR A 100 2.71 6.90 -19.37
N ALA A 101 3.41 6.95 -18.25
CA ALA A 101 4.75 6.40 -18.14
C ALA A 101 4.86 5.54 -16.88
N TYR A 102 5.63 4.46 -16.94
CA TYR A 102 6.05 3.74 -15.74
C TYR A 102 7.47 3.21 -15.84
N VAL A 103 8.13 3.12 -14.69
CA VAL A 103 9.46 2.55 -14.52
C VAL A 103 9.43 1.48 -13.43
N ILE A 104 10.17 0.40 -13.64
CA ILE A 104 10.30 -0.69 -12.68
C ILE A 104 11.70 -0.63 -12.09
N ILE A 105 11.78 -0.48 -10.77
CA ILE A 105 13.03 -0.47 -10.01
C ILE A 105 13.25 -1.85 -9.40
N GLY A 106 14.45 -2.40 -9.59
CA GLY A 106 14.86 -3.71 -9.10
C GLY A 106 15.53 -3.69 -7.74
N PRO A 107 15.98 -4.86 -7.24
CA PRO A 107 16.60 -5.00 -5.92
C PRO A 107 17.93 -4.25 -5.77
N ASP A 108 18.60 -3.97 -6.88
CA ASP A 108 19.84 -3.20 -6.98
C ASP A 108 19.61 -1.69 -6.98
N GLY A 109 18.35 -1.25 -6.95
CA GLY A 109 17.97 0.16 -7.00
C GLY A 109 18.11 0.79 -8.39
N ARG A 110 18.17 -0.03 -9.46
CA ARG A 110 18.25 0.43 -10.86
C ARG A 110 17.00 0.05 -11.65
N SER A 111 16.84 0.68 -12.81
CA SER A 111 15.78 0.32 -13.75
C SER A 111 15.97 -1.10 -14.26
N VAL A 112 14.95 -1.96 -14.09
CA VAL A 112 14.97 -3.35 -14.59
C VAL A 112 14.95 -3.40 -16.12
N LYS A 113 14.31 -2.40 -16.74
CA LYS A 113 14.15 -2.23 -18.18
C LYS A 113 13.93 -0.75 -18.50
N GLN A 114 13.94 -0.40 -19.79
CA GLN A 114 13.64 0.96 -20.26
C GLN A 114 12.24 1.41 -19.82
N ILE A 115 12.09 2.72 -19.54
CA ILE A 115 10.82 3.34 -19.20
C ILE A 115 9.78 2.99 -20.26
N SER A 116 8.63 2.52 -19.81
CA SER A 116 7.50 2.20 -20.67
C SER A 116 6.62 3.44 -20.77
N VAL A 117 6.52 3.99 -21.98
CA VAL A 117 5.73 5.19 -22.28
C VAL A 117 4.67 4.84 -23.31
N TYR A 118 3.45 5.32 -23.11
CA TYR A 118 2.35 5.18 -24.05
C TYR A 118 1.64 6.52 -24.22
N ARG A 119 1.24 6.82 -25.45
CA ARG A 119 0.38 7.95 -25.78
C ARG A 119 -0.66 7.52 -26.81
N GLY A 120 -1.92 7.70 -26.50
CA GLY A 120 -3.01 7.25 -27.36
C GLY A 120 -4.34 7.10 -26.62
N LYS A 121 -5.33 6.62 -27.36
CA LYS A 121 -6.67 6.34 -26.82
C LYS A 121 -6.62 5.16 -25.85
N ASN A 122 -7.58 5.09 -24.92
CA ASN A 122 -7.67 4.01 -23.93
C ASN A 122 -6.37 3.83 -23.12
N ALA A 123 -5.74 4.95 -22.73
CA ALA A 123 -4.46 4.93 -22.03
C ALA A 123 -4.50 4.11 -20.73
N VAL A 124 -5.57 4.23 -19.94
CA VAL A 124 -5.72 3.48 -18.67
C VAL A 124 -5.90 1.99 -18.91
N GLN A 125 -6.65 1.58 -19.93
CA GLN A 125 -6.80 0.18 -20.28
C GLN A 125 -5.44 -0.42 -20.68
N ASN A 126 -4.71 0.25 -21.58
CA ASN A 126 -3.37 -0.17 -22.00
C ASN A 126 -2.39 -0.20 -20.81
N PHE A 127 -2.50 0.75 -19.89
CA PHE A 127 -1.71 0.77 -18.66
C PHE A 127 -1.99 -0.47 -17.80
N MET A 128 -3.26 -0.78 -17.55
CA MET A 128 -3.66 -1.93 -16.76
C MET A 128 -3.21 -3.25 -17.39
N GLU A 129 -3.39 -3.43 -18.70
CA GLU A 129 -2.92 -4.61 -19.43
C GLU A 129 -1.40 -4.81 -19.27
N ASN A 130 -0.63 -3.73 -19.45
CA ASN A 130 0.82 -3.78 -19.31
C ASN A 130 1.25 -4.06 -17.88
N ILE A 131 0.72 -3.35 -16.88
CA ILE A 131 1.07 -3.57 -15.46
C ILE A 131 0.71 -4.99 -14.99
N LEU A 132 -0.40 -5.55 -15.47
CA LEU A 132 -0.76 -6.93 -15.17
C LEU A 132 0.21 -7.93 -15.81
N LYS A 133 0.71 -7.65 -17.02
CA LYS A 133 1.78 -8.45 -17.65
C LYS A 133 3.08 -8.37 -16.85
N GLU A 134 3.52 -7.17 -16.48
CA GLU A 134 4.70 -6.97 -15.62
C GLU A 134 4.58 -7.74 -14.31
N LYS A 135 3.40 -7.74 -13.69
CA LYS A 135 3.14 -8.50 -12.46
C LYS A 135 3.44 -9.98 -12.65
N GLU A 136 3.01 -10.59 -13.75
CA GLU A 136 3.27 -12.02 -13.99
C GLU A 136 4.77 -12.32 -14.17
N GLU A 137 5.48 -11.47 -14.91
CA GLU A 137 6.93 -11.61 -15.12
C GLU A 137 7.71 -11.44 -13.79
N LEU A 138 7.37 -10.41 -13.01
CA LEU A 138 7.98 -10.16 -11.71
C LEU A 138 7.61 -11.25 -10.68
N ALA A 139 6.37 -11.77 -10.73
CA ALA A 139 5.95 -12.87 -9.88
C ALA A 139 6.75 -14.15 -10.16
N ALA A 140 7.04 -14.45 -11.42
CA ALA A 140 7.91 -15.57 -11.79
C ALA A 140 9.33 -15.39 -11.24
N LYS A 141 9.90 -14.17 -11.33
CA LYS A 141 11.20 -13.86 -10.74
C LYS A 141 11.22 -14.01 -9.21
N LEU A 142 10.14 -13.60 -8.54
CA LEU A 142 9.96 -13.76 -7.09
C LEU A 142 9.71 -15.22 -6.66
N ALA A 143 9.30 -16.09 -7.59
CA ALA A 143 9.11 -17.51 -7.33
C ALA A 143 10.41 -18.32 -7.43
N SER A 144 11.41 -17.81 -8.16
CA SER A 144 12.73 -18.42 -8.26
C SER A 144 13.45 -18.31 -6.91
N LEU A 145 13.73 -19.45 -6.26
CA LEU A 145 14.44 -19.51 -5.00
C LEU A 145 15.87 -19.98 -5.26
N VAL A 146 16.84 -19.11 -4.96
CA VAL A 146 18.27 -19.44 -5.06
C VAL A 146 18.67 -20.20 -3.80
N PRO A 147 19.29 -21.40 -3.92
CA PRO A 147 19.82 -22.13 -2.77
C PRO A 147 20.82 -21.30 -1.99
N ILE A 148 20.92 -21.58 -0.69
CA ILE A 148 21.84 -20.87 0.19
C ILE A 148 23.31 -21.05 -0.26
N HIS A 149 24.01 -19.94 -0.42
CA HIS A 149 25.45 -19.87 -0.64
C HIS A 149 26.11 -19.31 0.63
N LYS A 150 27.10 -20.05 1.16
CA LYS A 150 27.79 -19.72 2.42
C LYS A 150 29.28 -19.72 2.21
N THR A 151 29.94 -18.68 2.70
CA THR A 151 31.40 -18.61 2.81
C THR A 151 31.86 -19.31 4.10
N PRO A 152 33.16 -19.63 4.23
CA PRO A 152 33.73 -20.11 5.50
C PRO A 152 33.50 -19.12 6.65
N GLN A 153 33.53 -17.82 6.38
CA GLN A 153 33.26 -16.78 7.37
C GLN A 153 31.80 -16.83 7.85
N ASP A 154 30.83 -16.99 6.95
CA ASP A 154 29.41 -17.12 7.31
C ASP A 154 29.16 -18.32 8.24
N GLU A 155 29.90 -19.40 8.04
CA GLU A 155 29.79 -20.59 8.88
C GLU A 155 30.41 -20.37 10.28
N LEU A 156 31.49 -19.59 10.39
CA LEU A 156 32.05 -19.16 11.68
C LEU A 156 31.08 -18.22 12.41
N ASP A 157 30.50 -17.26 11.70
CA ASP A 157 29.52 -16.33 12.24
C ASP A 157 28.30 -17.10 12.76
N PHE A 158 27.75 -18.01 11.97
CA PHE A 158 26.63 -18.85 12.38
C PHE A 158 26.90 -19.66 13.65
N ARG A 159 28.13 -20.20 13.80
CA ARG A 159 28.52 -21.00 14.96
C ARG A 159 28.73 -20.16 16.21
N SER A 160 29.27 -18.96 16.07
CA SER A 160 29.61 -18.06 17.19
C SER A 160 28.39 -17.28 17.72
N VAL A 161 27.38 -17.03 16.89
CA VAL A 161 26.18 -16.29 17.31
C VAL A 161 25.37 -17.05 18.36
N THR A 162 25.12 -16.38 19.48
CA THR A 162 24.40 -16.90 20.65
C THR A 162 22.95 -16.43 20.74
N HIS A 163 22.60 -15.33 20.07
CA HIS A 163 21.28 -14.68 20.12
C HIS A 163 20.65 -14.53 18.74
N CYS A 164 19.34 -14.69 18.64
CA CYS A 164 18.59 -14.55 17.41
C CYS A 164 18.62 -13.11 16.93
N SER A 165 18.98 -12.90 15.66
CA SER A 165 19.11 -11.55 15.10
C SER A 165 17.79 -10.79 15.01
N VAL A 166 16.65 -11.48 14.98
CA VAL A 166 15.32 -10.88 14.88
C VAL A 166 14.71 -10.59 16.26
N CYS A 167 14.53 -11.62 17.10
CA CYS A 167 13.85 -11.46 18.40
C CYS A 167 14.79 -11.09 19.55
N LYS A 168 16.11 -11.09 19.31
CA LYS A 168 17.19 -10.78 20.27
C LYS A 168 17.27 -11.70 21.49
N LYS A 169 16.55 -12.83 21.50
CA LYS A 169 16.63 -13.86 22.57
C LYS A 169 17.69 -14.91 22.25
N ALA A 170 18.21 -15.59 23.26
CA ALA A 170 19.20 -16.67 23.10
C ALA A 170 18.69 -17.80 22.16
N LEU A 171 19.55 -18.25 21.24
CA LEU A 171 19.24 -19.31 20.26
C LEU A 171 19.19 -20.70 20.91
N LYS A 172 20.13 -20.97 21.84
CA LYS A 172 20.30 -22.30 22.46
C LYS A 172 20.40 -23.38 21.36
N GLY A 173 19.57 -24.42 21.42
CA GLY A 173 19.50 -25.47 20.39
C GLY A 173 18.63 -25.15 19.17
N ASP A 174 17.80 -24.09 19.21
CA ASP A 174 16.95 -23.68 18.09
C ASP A 174 17.69 -22.61 17.26
N ARG A 175 18.52 -23.09 16.34
CA ARG A 175 19.38 -22.26 15.50
C ARG A 175 19.30 -22.69 14.03
N VAL A 176 18.62 -21.88 13.23
CA VAL A 176 18.50 -22.06 11.78
C VAL A 176 19.20 -20.93 11.02
N ARG A 177 19.57 -21.21 9.76
CA ARG A 177 20.23 -20.26 8.88
C ARG A 177 19.18 -19.53 8.04
N ASP A 178 19.09 -18.21 8.25
CA ASP A 178 18.36 -17.32 7.36
C ASP A 178 19.23 -16.95 6.16
N HIS A 179 18.61 -16.84 4.99
CA HIS A 179 19.28 -16.41 3.77
C HIS A 179 18.34 -15.67 2.84
N ASP A 180 18.95 -14.91 1.93
CA ASP A 180 18.24 -14.25 0.86
C ASP A 180 17.82 -15.27 -0.20
N HIS A 181 16.52 -15.42 -0.43
CA HIS A 181 16.01 -16.34 -1.45
C HIS A 181 16.25 -15.85 -2.89
N GLN A 182 16.63 -14.58 -3.10
CA GLN A 182 16.95 -14.04 -4.42
C GLN A 182 18.43 -14.12 -4.75
N THR A 183 19.31 -14.01 -3.75
CA THR A 183 20.78 -14.01 -3.96
C THR A 183 21.47 -15.25 -3.40
N GLY A 184 20.78 -16.06 -2.60
CA GLY A 184 21.35 -17.18 -1.86
C GLY A 184 22.19 -16.76 -0.64
N ARG A 185 22.47 -15.47 -0.44
CA ARG A 185 23.41 -15.00 0.58
C ARG A 185 22.91 -15.29 1.99
N TYR A 186 23.76 -15.88 2.83
CA TYR A 186 23.52 -15.97 4.27
C TYR A 186 23.29 -14.58 4.88
N ARG A 187 22.33 -14.50 5.80
CA ARG A 187 21.96 -13.26 6.48
C ARG A 187 22.20 -13.31 7.97
N ALA A 188 21.68 -14.34 8.64
CA ALA A 188 21.71 -14.41 10.09
C ALA A 188 21.39 -15.80 10.65
N ALA A 189 21.74 -16.00 11.92
CA ALA A 189 21.25 -17.10 12.74
C ALA A 189 19.95 -16.68 13.45
N LEU A 190 18.88 -17.43 13.23
CA LEU A 190 17.54 -17.17 13.78
C LEU A 190 16.98 -18.40 14.50
N HIS A 191 15.96 -18.19 15.33
CA HIS A 191 15.05 -19.27 15.74
C HIS A 191 14.23 -19.73 14.54
N SER A 192 13.83 -21.01 14.50
CA SER A 192 13.01 -21.57 13.43
C SER A 192 11.72 -20.76 13.20
N ILE A 193 11.01 -20.40 14.28
CA ILE A 193 9.79 -19.58 14.21
C ILE A 193 10.07 -18.16 13.72
N CYS A 194 11.21 -17.58 14.11
CA CYS A 194 11.60 -16.25 13.64
C CYS A 194 11.89 -16.28 12.13
N ASN A 195 12.59 -17.30 11.66
CA ASN A 195 12.90 -17.52 10.24
C ASN A 195 11.62 -17.66 9.40
N LEU A 196 10.65 -18.47 9.85
CA LEU A 196 9.37 -18.63 9.15
C LEU A 196 8.57 -17.31 9.05
N LYS A 197 8.71 -16.42 10.04
CA LYS A 197 8.09 -15.09 10.05
C LYS A 197 8.90 -14.06 9.26
N PHE A 198 10.21 -14.21 9.17
CA PHE A 198 11.14 -13.31 8.49
C PHE A 198 11.26 -13.68 7.01
N ARG A 199 10.11 -13.63 6.33
CA ARG A 199 9.99 -13.97 4.90
C ARG A 199 9.74 -12.73 4.09
N LEU A 200 10.22 -12.72 2.86
CA LEU A 200 9.97 -11.65 1.91
C LEU A 200 8.47 -11.50 1.62
N SER A 201 7.99 -10.26 1.61
CA SER A 201 6.60 -9.94 1.27
C SER A 201 6.38 -10.10 -0.24
N LYS A 202 5.33 -10.84 -0.62
CA LYS A 202 4.92 -11.06 -2.02
C LYS A 202 4.01 -9.94 -2.52
N LYS A 203 4.50 -8.69 -2.45
CA LYS A 203 3.77 -7.49 -2.85
C LYS A 203 4.62 -6.68 -3.80
N ILE A 204 4.02 -6.19 -4.89
CA ILE A 204 4.66 -5.28 -5.84
C ILE A 204 3.90 -3.94 -5.75
N PRO A 205 4.49 -2.92 -5.12
CA PRO A 205 3.88 -1.60 -5.06
C PRO A 205 3.93 -0.92 -6.42
N VAL A 206 2.80 -0.31 -6.80
CA VAL A 206 2.66 0.61 -7.93
C VAL A 206 2.41 1.99 -7.33
N VAL A 207 3.43 2.81 -7.35
CA VAL A 207 3.47 4.10 -6.65
C VAL A 207 3.12 5.20 -7.62
N PHE A 208 2.09 5.96 -7.26
CA PHE A 208 1.70 7.21 -7.90
C PHE A 208 1.85 8.34 -6.89
N HIS A 209 2.01 9.57 -7.36
CA HIS A 209 1.99 10.74 -6.49
C HIS A 209 0.64 11.41 -6.56
N ASN A 210 -0.06 11.54 -5.42
CA ASN A 210 -1.42 12.06 -5.34
C ASN A 210 -2.50 11.15 -5.97
N LEU A 211 -2.25 9.83 -5.99
CA LEU A 211 -3.12 8.79 -6.56
C LEU A 211 -4.59 8.96 -6.13
N LYS A 212 -4.83 9.12 -4.83
CA LYS A 212 -6.17 9.04 -4.24
C LYS A 212 -7.12 10.15 -4.72
N ASN A 213 -6.57 11.25 -5.23
CA ASN A 213 -7.33 12.42 -5.64
C ASN A 213 -7.43 12.55 -7.16
N TYR A 214 -6.70 11.74 -7.93
CA TYR A 214 -6.63 11.88 -9.39
C TYR A 214 -6.62 10.52 -10.10
N ASP A 215 -5.43 9.95 -10.34
CA ASP A 215 -5.22 8.73 -11.13
C ASP A 215 -6.00 7.53 -10.62
N GLY A 216 -6.18 7.44 -9.30
CA GLY A 216 -6.92 6.37 -8.66
C GLY A 216 -8.35 6.25 -9.17
N HIS A 217 -9.02 7.37 -9.51
CA HIS A 217 -10.38 7.35 -10.06
C HIS A 217 -10.41 6.71 -11.45
N LEU A 218 -9.45 7.08 -12.31
CA LEU A 218 -9.31 6.54 -13.66
C LEU A 218 -8.99 5.04 -13.62
N ILE A 219 -8.02 4.65 -12.78
CA ILE A 219 -7.59 3.25 -12.63
C ILE A 219 -8.73 2.38 -12.07
N MET A 220 -9.49 2.88 -11.10
CA MET A 220 -10.59 2.13 -10.48
C MET A 220 -11.69 1.77 -11.48
N GLN A 221 -11.96 2.64 -12.46
CA GLN A 221 -12.93 2.37 -13.53
C GLN A 221 -12.53 1.15 -14.39
N GLU A 222 -11.24 0.98 -14.67
CA GLU A 222 -10.73 -0.19 -15.40
C GLU A 222 -10.66 -1.44 -14.51
N ILE A 223 -10.28 -1.29 -13.23
CA ILE A 223 -10.26 -2.40 -12.27
C ILE A 223 -11.65 -3.04 -12.12
N GLY A 224 -12.71 -2.23 -12.11
CA GLY A 224 -14.09 -2.74 -12.02
C GLY A 224 -14.49 -3.67 -13.18
N LYS A 225 -13.75 -3.68 -14.29
CA LYS A 225 -13.97 -4.58 -15.44
C LYS A 225 -13.25 -5.93 -15.30
N LEU A 226 -12.32 -6.06 -14.35
CA LEU A 226 -11.53 -7.28 -14.14
C LEU A 226 -12.35 -8.32 -13.36
N LYS A 227 -12.56 -9.51 -13.94
CA LYS A 227 -13.36 -10.59 -13.33
C LYS A 227 -12.56 -11.56 -12.46
N ASP A 228 -11.26 -11.72 -12.74
CA ASP A 228 -10.41 -12.76 -12.13
C ASP A 228 -9.52 -12.26 -10.99
N TYR A 229 -9.81 -11.07 -10.45
CA TYR A 229 -9.01 -10.41 -9.42
C TYR A 229 -9.82 -10.14 -8.17
N GLU A 230 -9.27 -10.54 -7.02
CA GLU A 230 -9.70 -10.09 -5.72
C GLU A 230 -9.15 -8.66 -5.49
N ILE A 231 -10.06 -7.73 -5.19
CA ILE A 231 -9.74 -6.33 -4.95
C ILE A 231 -9.86 -6.07 -3.44
N SER A 232 -8.78 -5.58 -2.84
CA SER A 232 -8.77 -5.13 -1.45
C SER A 232 -8.49 -3.63 -1.41
N VAL A 233 -9.29 -2.87 -0.69
CA VAL A 233 -9.22 -1.40 -0.69
C VAL A 233 -9.14 -0.87 0.73
N VAL A 234 -8.28 0.13 0.94
CA VAL A 234 -8.21 0.94 2.16
C VAL A 234 -8.74 2.34 1.83
N PRO A 235 -10.05 2.59 2.04
CA PRO A 235 -10.67 3.88 1.75
C PRO A 235 -10.35 4.92 2.84
N THR A 236 -10.21 6.18 2.43
CA THR A 236 -10.38 7.35 3.34
C THR A 236 -11.84 7.81 3.34
N THR A 237 -12.46 7.80 2.16
CA THR A 237 -13.89 8.08 1.95
C THR A 237 -14.43 7.05 0.94
N MET A 238 -15.73 7.10 0.64
CA MET A 238 -16.33 6.21 -0.36
C MET A 238 -15.78 6.43 -1.79
N GLU A 239 -15.13 7.56 -2.03
CA GLU A 239 -14.58 7.93 -3.34
C GLU A 239 -13.06 7.94 -3.37
N LYS A 240 -12.41 8.15 -2.21
CA LYS A 240 -10.97 8.32 -2.09
C LYS A 240 -10.33 7.11 -1.45
N HIS A 241 -9.42 6.48 -2.19
CA HIS A 241 -8.75 5.25 -1.79
C HIS A 241 -7.25 5.50 -1.63
N MET A 242 -6.71 5.30 -0.42
CA MET A 242 -5.28 5.51 -0.17
C MET A 242 -4.43 4.40 -0.79
N ILE A 243 -4.95 3.17 -0.68
CA ILE A 243 -4.32 1.96 -1.16
C ILE A 243 -5.41 1.07 -1.71
N PHE A 244 -5.18 0.51 -2.89
CA PHE A 244 -5.97 -0.62 -3.38
C PHE A 244 -5.04 -1.69 -3.94
N SER A 245 -5.40 -2.94 -3.75
CA SER A 245 -4.56 -4.09 -4.09
C SER A 245 -5.32 -5.05 -4.98
N LEU A 246 -4.63 -5.59 -5.98
CA LEU A 246 -5.12 -6.62 -6.89
C LEU A 246 -4.36 -7.91 -6.64
N SER A 247 -5.08 -9.00 -6.35
CA SER A 247 -4.50 -10.33 -6.27
C SER A 247 -5.34 -11.34 -7.02
N LYS A 248 -4.67 -12.25 -7.76
CA LYS A 248 -5.37 -13.40 -8.35
C LYS A 248 -5.75 -14.40 -7.27
N THR A 249 -6.94 -14.98 -7.42
CA THR A 249 -7.51 -15.98 -6.52
C THR A 249 -6.77 -17.33 -6.62
N TYR A 250 -6.15 -17.62 -7.77
CA TYR A 250 -5.54 -18.91 -8.06
C TYR A 250 -4.10 -18.76 -8.61
N LYS A 251 -3.17 -19.56 -8.04
CA LYS A 251 -1.71 -19.63 -8.26
C LYS A 251 -0.90 -18.40 -7.79
N PHE A 252 0.22 -18.68 -7.12
CA PHE A 252 1.26 -17.78 -6.58
C PHE A 252 0.77 -16.35 -6.23
N LYS A 253 0.29 -16.17 -4.99
CA LYS A 253 -0.35 -14.95 -4.47
C LYS A 253 0.64 -13.76 -4.32
N VAL A 254 1.13 -13.23 -5.44
CA VAL A 254 1.76 -11.91 -5.52
C VAL A 254 0.67 -10.89 -5.82
N SER A 255 0.57 -9.87 -4.96
CA SER A 255 -0.39 -8.78 -5.16
C SER A 255 0.29 -7.55 -5.76
N LEU A 256 -0.42 -6.86 -6.65
CA LEU A 256 -0.10 -5.48 -6.99
C LEU A 256 -0.76 -4.57 -5.97
N ASN A 257 -0.02 -3.62 -5.45
CA ASN A 257 -0.49 -2.70 -4.42
C ASN A 257 -0.33 -1.27 -4.94
N PHE A 258 -1.42 -0.64 -5.35
CA PHE A 258 -1.40 0.76 -5.75
C PHE A 258 -1.33 1.63 -4.51
N VAL A 259 -0.34 2.51 -4.44
CA VAL A 259 -0.03 3.31 -3.27
C VAL A 259 0.12 4.77 -3.65
N ASP A 260 -0.52 5.64 -2.87
CA ASP A 260 -0.34 7.08 -2.95
C ASP A 260 0.88 7.54 -2.14
N SER A 261 1.93 7.99 -2.82
CA SER A 261 3.13 8.53 -2.17
C SER A 261 2.90 9.84 -1.42
N PHE A 262 1.86 10.60 -1.77
CA PHE A 262 1.55 11.87 -1.08
C PHE A 262 1.14 11.65 0.38
N GLN A 263 0.78 10.42 0.78
CA GLN A 263 0.44 10.09 2.18
C GLN A 263 1.66 10.11 3.12
N PHE A 264 2.87 9.93 2.58
CA PHE A 264 4.11 9.95 3.35
C PHE A 264 5.10 11.02 2.86
N LEU A 265 4.89 11.58 1.67
CA LEU A 265 5.60 12.73 1.11
C LEU A 265 4.60 13.83 0.77
N SER A 266 4.06 14.51 1.79
CA SER A 266 2.94 15.45 1.67
C SER A 266 3.35 16.83 1.14
N THR A 267 4.02 16.85 -0.02
CA THR A 267 4.37 18.07 -0.74
C THR A 267 4.51 17.78 -2.23
N SER A 268 4.62 18.83 -3.07
CA SER A 268 4.69 18.66 -4.52
C SER A 268 5.96 17.92 -4.95
N LEU A 269 5.89 17.21 -6.09
CA LEU A 269 7.05 16.61 -6.72
C LEU A 269 8.18 17.61 -6.95
N GLU A 270 7.85 18.85 -7.35
CA GLU A 270 8.82 19.93 -7.52
C GLU A 270 9.64 20.17 -6.24
N LYS A 271 8.96 20.33 -5.10
CA LYS A 271 9.64 20.55 -3.82
C LYS A 271 10.43 19.32 -3.37
N LEU A 272 9.93 18.12 -3.65
CA LEU A 272 10.66 16.88 -3.37
C LEU A 272 11.96 16.81 -4.19
N VAL A 273 11.89 17.15 -5.48
CA VAL A 273 13.04 17.19 -6.39
C VAL A 273 14.06 18.26 -5.95
N GLN A 274 13.62 19.44 -5.54
CA GLN A 274 14.51 20.50 -5.03
C GLN A 274 15.30 20.10 -3.78
N ASN A 275 14.79 19.15 -2.99
CA ASN A 275 15.49 18.63 -1.81
C ASN A 275 16.49 17.50 -2.13
N LEU A 276 16.59 17.06 -3.39
CA LEU A 276 17.50 15.98 -3.80
C LEU A 276 18.80 16.56 -4.35
N THR A 277 19.91 15.95 -3.95
CA THR A 277 21.23 16.23 -4.52
C THR A 277 21.40 15.56 -5.89
N HIS A 278 22.23 16.14 -6.77
CA HIS A 278 22.38 15.68 -8.16
C HIS A 278 22.87 14.22 -8.33
N ASP A 279 23.50 13.62 -7.32
CA ASP A 279 23.89 12.20 -7.29
C ASP A 279 22.67 11.27 -7.17
N LYS A 280 21.53 11.75 -6.67
CA LYS A 280 20.29 10.96 -6.49
C LYS A 280 19.45 10.82 -7.75
N PHE A 281 19.83 11.50 -8.84
CA PHE A 281 19.14 11.42 -10.14
C PHE A 281 19.69 10.29 -11.01
N ASN A 282 20.16 9.18 -10.43
CA ASN A 282 20.75 8.06 -11.16
C ASN A 282 19.74 7.45 -12.15
N ILE A 283 18.50 7.21 -11.74
CA ILE A 283 17.45 6.66 -12.61
C ILE A 283 17.16 7.61 -13.78
N LEU A 284 17.12 8.92 -13.52
CA LEU A 284 16.89 9.91 -14.57
C LEU A 284 18.04 9.90 -15.59
N LYS A 285 19.29 9.90 -15.12
CA LYS A 285 20.49 9.85 -15.99
C LYS A 285 20.59 8.55 -16.79
N GLU A 286 20.21 7.43 -16.19
CA GLU A 286 20.19 6.10 -16.84
C GLU A 286 19.22 6.07 -18.02
N ASN A 287 18.07 6.77 -17.91
CA ASN A 287 17.02 6.71 -18.92
C ASN A 287 16.98 7.94 -19.86
N PHE A 288 17.59 9.06 -19.48
CA PHE A 288 17.60 10.33 -20.21
C PHE A 288 19.01 10.95 -20.26
N SER A 289 19.94 10.25 -20.92
CA SER A 289 21.35 10.63 -21.02
C SER A 289 21.63 12.01 -21.66
N HIS A 290 20.67 12.62 -22.35
CA HIS A 290 20.85 13.86 -23.13
C HIS A 290 20.18 15.11 -22.54
N HIS A 291 19.59 15.04 -21.35
CA HIS A 291 19.03 16.22 -20.68
C HIS A 291 20.04 16.73 -19.65
N ASN A 292 20.70 17.84 -19.98
CA ASN A 292 21.49 18.59 -19.00
C ASN A 292 20.55 19.06 -17.90
N MET A 293 20.77 18.56 -16.69
CA MET A 293 20.08 19.06 -15.49
C MET A 293 20.65 20.45 -15.17
N SER A 294 20.02 21.50 -15.68
CA SER A 294 20.24 22.88 -15.25
C SER A 294 19.32 23.24 -14.10
#